data_AF-A0A8H6B3X9-F1
#
_entry.id   AF-A0A8H6B3X9-F1
#
_cell.length_a   1.000
_cell.length_b   1.000
_cell.length_c   1.000
_cell.angle_alpha   90.00
_cell.angle_beta   90.00
_cell.angle_gamma   90.00
#
_symmetry.space_group_name_H-M   'P 1'
#
loop_
_entity.id
_entity.type
_entity.pdbx_description
1 polymer ?
#
loop_
_entity_poly.entity_id
_entity_poly.type
_entity_poly.pdbx_seq_one_letter_code
_entity_poly.pdbx_strand_id
1 'polypeptide(L)'
;MIRIFKLVWGFGDLYCWTALSPLPPQHMNLSHRIALFAAYHSFARARANNTAVSHGVLKGQLPIDRWHQGHWLKIAAEAALVAIERGFNHYSH
;
A
#
# COMPACT_ATOMS: atom_id res chain seq x y z
N MET A 1 -24.70 16.88 -22.02
CA MET A 1 -23.99 15.68 -22.54
C MET A 1 -22.51 15.89 -22.26
N ILE A 2 -21.76 15.15 -21.45
CA ILE A 2 -21.83 13.75 -20.98
C ILE A 2 -21.40 13.73 -19.49
N ARG A 3 -22.23 13.16 -18.61
CA ARG A 3 -21.94 12.87 -17.19
C ARG A 3 -21.40 11.44 -17.10
N ILE A 4 -20.08 11.22 -16.99
CA ILE A 4 -19.52 9.88 -16.73
C ILE A 4 -18.42 9.83 -15.63
N PHE A 5 -17.81 10.93 -15.18
CA PHE A 5 -16.69 10.85 -14.22
C PHE A 5 -17.09 10.79 -12.72
N LYS A 6 -18.08 9.96 -12.35
CA LYS A 6 -18.51 9.82 -10.94
C LYS A 6 -18.40 8.39 -10.38
N LEU A 7 -17.66 7.49 -11.02
CA LEU A 7 -17.74 6.05 -10.69
C LEU A 7 -16.41 5.30 -10.51
N VAL A 8 -15.29 5.96 -10.19
CA VAL A 8 -14.02 5.27 -9.84
C VAL A 8 -13.22 5.98 -8.73
N TRP A 9 -13.84 6.81 -7.88
CA TRP A 9 -13.14 7.52 -6.80
C TRP A 9 -13.97 7.53 -5.51
N GLY A 10 -14.16 6.37 -4.88
CA GLY A 10 -15.03 6.36 -3.70
C GLY A 10 -15.09 5.13 -2.80
N PHE A 11 -14.14 4.18 -2.84
CA PHE A 11 -14.21 3.03 -1.92
C PHE A 11 -12.89 2.61 -1.25
N GLY A 12 -11.75 3.22 -1.57
CA GLY A 12 -10.45 2.80 -1.00
C GLY A 12 -9.93 3.65 0.16
N ASP A 13 -10.22 4.95 0.20
CA ASP A 13 -9.48 5.89 1.05
C ASP A 13 -10.05 6.07 2.48
N LEU A 14 -11.28 5.61 2.75
CA LEU A 14 -11.92 5.83 4.06
C LEU A 14 -11.68 4.72 5.09
N TYR A 15 -11.22 3.53 4.67
CA TYR A 15 -10.97 2.40 5.59
C TYR A 15 -9.53 2.32 6.10
N CYS A 16 -8.63 3.18 5.62
CA CYS A 16 -7.19 2.98 5.83
C CYS A 16 -6.59 3.76 7.02
N TRP A 17 -7.32 4.68 7.65
CA TRP A 17 -6.76 5.53 8.71
C TRP A 17 -6.96 5.00 10.14
N THR A 18 -7.93 4.12 10.39
CA THR A 18 -8.17 3.56 11.74
C THR A 18 -7.34 2.31 12.04
N ALA A 19 -6.62 1.76 11.05
CA ALA A 19 -5.72 0.63 11.22
C ALA A 19 -4.25 1.04 11.42
N LEU A 20 -3.94 2.34 11.53
CA LEU A 20 -2.56 2.84 11.39
C LEU A 20 -1.67 2.73 12.63
N SER A 21 -2.14 2.01 13.65
CA SER A 21 -1.28 1.52 14.73
C SER A 21 -1.73 0.12 15.16
N PRO A 22 -1.45 -0.95 14.39
CA PRO A 22 -1.36 -2.24 15.03
C PRO A 22 -0.02 -2.22 15.75
N LEU A 23 -0.01 -1.78 17.01
CA LEU A 23 1.00 -2.29 17.94
C LEU A 23 1.01 -3.81 17.70
N PRO A 24 2.14 -4.39 17.25
CA PRO A 24 2.15 -5.80 16.91
C PRO A 24 1.67 -6.57 18.15
N PRO A 25 0.72 -7.50 18.01
CA PRO A 25 0.18 -8.23 19.15
C PRO A 25 1.36 -8.81 19.94
N GLN A 26 1.31 -8.67 21.27
CA GLN A 26 2.43 -9.01 22.16
C GLN A 26 2.87 -10.48 22.05
N HIS A 27 2.04 -11.32 21.43
CA HIS A 27 2.27 -12.75 21.17
C HIS A 27 3.00 -13.05 19.85
N MET A 28 3.40 -12.04 19.05
CA MET A 28 4.19 -12.28 17.83
C MET A 28 5.68 -12.46 18.10
N ASN A 29 6.27 -13.47 17.47
CA ASN A 29 7.71 -13.68 17.42
C ASN A 29 8.45 -12.42 16.93
N LEU A 30 9.63 -12.15 17.50
CA LEU A 30 10.45 -10.98 17.16
C LEU A 30 10.74 -10.89 15.65
N SER A 31 11.01 -12.02 15.00
CA SER A 31 11.22 -12.10 13.55
C SER A 31 10.00 -11.64 12.75
N HIS A 32 8.80 -12.03 13.17
CA HIS A 32 7.55 -11.58 12.55
C HIS A 32 7.36 -10.07 12.73
N ARG A 33 7.62 -9.53 13.94
CA ARG A 33 7.55 -8.08 14.18
C ARG A 33 8.48 -7.28 13.28
N ILE A 34 9.72 -7.75 13.10
CA ILE A 34 10.71 -7.11 12.22
C ILE A 34 10.26 -7.18 10.76
N ALA A 35 9.78 -8.35 10.30
CA ALA A 35 9.30 -8.54 8.94
C ALA A 35 8.08 -7.65 8.63
N LEU A 36 7.12 -7.58 9.56
CA LEU A 36 5.94 -6.73 9.47
C LEU A 36 6.34 -5.26 9.39
N PHE A 37 7.23 -4.80 10.28
CA PHE A 37 7.71 -3.42 10.29
C PHE A 37 8.42 -3.05 8.99
N ALA A 38 9.29 -3.92 8.48
CA ALA A 38 9.98 -3.72 7.21
C ALA A 38 9.00 -3.65 6.03
N ALA A 39 7.99 -4.52 6.01
CA ALA A 39 6.94 -4.53 5.00
C ALA A 39 6.13 -3.22 5.03
N TYR A 40 5.70 -2.78 6.21
CA TYR A 40 5.01 -1.50 6.38
C TYR A 40 5.84 -0.31 5.86
N HIS A 41 7.12 -0.25 6.22
CA HIS A 41 8.00 0.82 5.75
C HIS A 41 8.16 0.79 4.22
N SER A 42 8.29 -0.41 3.63
CA SER A 42 8.38 -0.57 2.19
C SER A 42 7.10 -0.13 1.46
N PHE A 43 5.93 -0.47 2.00
CA PHE A 43 4.63 -0.07 1.47
C PHE A 43 4.40 1.44 1.58
N ALA A 44 4.71 2.04 2.73
CA ALA A 44 4.63 3.48 2.93
C ALA A 44 5.49 4.24 1.91
N ARG A 45 6.72 3.76 1.66
CA ARG A 45 7.61 4.33 0.65
C ARG A 45 7.06 4.19 -0.77
N ALA A 46 6.55 3.00 -1.12
CA ALA A 46 5.95 2.75 -2.43
C ALA A 46 4.72 3.64 -2.67
N ARG A 47 3.87 3.81 -1.64
CA ARG A 47 2.71 4.71 -1.69
C ARG A 47 3.11 6.17 -1.90
N ALA A 48 4.09 6.66 -1.14
CA ALA A 48 4.58 8.04 -1.28
C ALA A 48 5.16 8.30 -2.69
N ASN A 49 5.96 7.36 -3.19
CA ASN A 49 6.52 7.44 -4.54
C ASN A 49 5.41 7.45 -5.60
N ASN A 50 4.41 6.58 -5.47
CA ASN A 50 3.30 6.54 -6.41
C ASN A 50 2.50 7.86 -6.42
N THR A 51 2.26 8.47 -5.26
CA THR A 51 1.61 9.79 -5.17
C THR A 51 2.46 10.88 -5.84
N ALA A 52 3.76 10.92 -5.57
CA ALA A 52 4.66 11.90 -6.18
C ALA A 52 4.71 11.75 -7.71
N VAL A 53 4.79 10.52 -8.22
CA VAL A 53 4.76 10.24 -9.66
C VAL A 53 3.40 10.59 -10.27
N SER A 54 2.30 10.30 -9.58
CA SER A 54 0.94 10.70 -10.02
C SER A 54 0.85 12.21 -10.19
N HIS A 55 1.37 12.99 -9.23
CA HIS A 55 1.44 14.45 -9.34
C HIS A 55 2.30 14.89 -10.52
N GLY A 56 3.45 14.26 -10.76
CA GLY A 56 4.31 14.57 -11.90
C GLY A 56 3.65 14.29 -13.25
N VAL A 57 2.92 13.18 -13.37
CA VAL A 57 2.16 12.84 -14.60
C VAL A 57 1.01 13.83 -14.83
N LEU A 58 0.24 14.17 -13.79
CA LEU A 58 -0.85 15.15 -13.90
C LEU A 58 -0.37 16.54 -14.33
N LYS A 59 0.88 16.90 -13.98
CA LYS A 59 1.52 18.15 -14.41
C LYS A 59 2.20 18.04 -15.79
N GLY A 60 2.14 16.89 -16.45
CA GLY A 60 2.86 16.63 -17.70
C GLY A 60 4.40 16.59 -17.56
N GLN A 61 4.92 16.50 -16.33
CA GLN A 61 6.36 16.47 -16.05
C GLN A 61 6.96 15.07 -16.19
N LEU A 62 6.12 14.03 -16.11
CA LEU A 62 6.52 12.63 -16.24
C LEU A 62 5.61 11.92 -17.25
N PRO A 63 6.13 10.93 -18.01
CA PRO A 63 5.30 10.11 -18.88
C PRO A 63 4.42 9.17 -18.06
N ILE A 64 3.26 8.79 -18.62
CA ILE A 64 2.29 7.90 -17.97
C ILE A 64 2.88 6.53 -17.56
N ASP A 65 3.89 6.05 -18.28
CA ASP A 65 4.57 4.78 -17.98
C ASP A 65 5.26 4.77 -16.61
N ARG A 66 5.74 5.93 -16.15
CA ARG A 66 6.31 6.05 -14.80
C ARG A 66 5.23 5.84 -13.74
N TRP A 67 4.02 6.32 -13.98
CA TRP A 67 2.89 6.07 -13.11
C TRP A 67 2.50 4.60 -13.09
N HIS A 68 2.44 3.92 -14.25
CA HIS A 68 2.19 2.48 -14.30
C HIS A 68 3.20 1.69 -13.45
N GLN A 69 4.49 2.00 -13.60
CA GLN A 69 5.54 1.36 -12.80
C GLN A 69 5.36 1.60 -11.28
N GLY A 70 5.12 2.85 -10.89
CA GLY A 70 4.89 3.20 -9.48
C GLY A 70 3.64 2.54 -8.89
N HIS A 71 2.58 2.44 -9.69
CA HIS A 71 1.31 1.84 -9.30
C HIS A 71 1.45 0.34 -9.06
N TRP A 72 2.11 -0.38 -9.98
CA TRP A 72 2.36 -1.82 -9.81
C TRP A 72 3.27 -2.11 -8.61
N LEU A 73 4.27 -1.27 -8.34
CA LEU A 73 5.10 -1.40 -7.15
C LEU A 73 4.31 -1.21 -5.86
N LYS A 74 3.37 -0.25 -5.82
CA LYS A 74 2.46 -0.08 -4.68
C LYS A 74 1.62 -1.34 -4.46
N ILE A 75 1.00 -1.88 -5.51
CA ILE A 75 0.17 -3.10 -5.41
C ILE A 75 1.01 -4.29 -4.93
N ALA A 76 2.21 -4.48 -5.46
CA ALA A 76 3.10 -5.56 -5.03
C ALA A 76 3.49 -5.44 -3.54
N ALA A 77 3.79 -4.22 -3.06
CA ALA A 77 4.10 -3.99 -1.66
C ALA A 77 2.88 -4.21 -0.75
N GLU A 78 1.68 -3.84 -1.20
CA GLU A 78 0.43 -4.10 -0.49
C GLU A 78 0.14 -5.60 -0.38
N ALA A 79 0.31 -6.34 -1.48
CA ALA A 79 0.16 -7.79 -1.50
C ALA A 79 1.18 -8.49 -0.58
N ALA A 80 2.44 -8.03 -0.56
CA ALA A 80 3.46 -8.56 0.34
C ALA A 80 3.13 -8.30 1.81
N LEU A 81 2.61 -7.11 2.15
CA LEU A 81 2.18 -6.80 3.51
C LEU A 81 1.04 -7.72 3.95
N VAL A 82 0.01 -7.88 3.13
CA VAL A 82 -1.12 -8.78 3.40
C VAL A 82 -0.65 -10.24 3.51
N ALA A 83 0.30 -10.67 2.68
CA ALA A 83 0.87 -12.01 2.75
C ALA A 83 1.67 -12.23 4.03
N ILE A 84 2.37 -11.23 4.56
CA ILE A 84 3.08 -11.32 5.85
C ILE A 84 2.07 -11.37 6.99
N GLU A 85 1.06 -10.50 6.97
CA GLU A 85 -0.01 -10.47 7.97
C GLU A 85 -0.79 -11.80 8.03
N ARG A 86 -1.06 -12.42 6.88
CA ARG A 86 -1.81 -13.69 6.79
C ARG A 86 -0.93 -14.93 6.89
N GLY A 87 0.26 -14.91 6.31
CA GLY A 87 1.13 -16.07 6.12
C GLY A 87 1.76 -16.58 7.41
N PHE A 88 1.96 -15.71 8.40
CA PHE A 88 2.49 -16.12 9.71
C PHE A 88 1.43 -16.68 10.67
N ASN A 89 0.12 -16.54 10.38
CA ASN A 89 -0.95 -17.21 11.14
C ASN A 89 -0.92 -18.74 10.99
N HIS A 90 -0.16 -19.29 10.03
CA HIS A 90 0.01 -20.74 9.86
C HIS A 90 1.18 -21.34 10.64
N TYR A 91 2.10 -20.53 11.19
CA TYR A 91 3.28 -21.03 11.91
C TYR A 91 3.14 -20.99 13.44
N SER A 92 1.94 -20.71 13.95
CA SER A 92 1.64 -20.58 15.38
C SER A 92 0.86 -21.75 15.98
N HIS A 93 0.79 -22.90 15.29
CA HIS A 93 0.14 -24.11 15.80
C HIS A 93 1.15 -25.24 16.01
#